data_AF-A0A0G1U9C3-F1
#
_entry.id   AF-A0A0G1U9C3-F1
#
_cell.length_a   1.000
_cell.length_b   1.000
_cell.length_c   1.000
_cell.angle_alpha   90.00
_cell.angle_beta   90.00
_cell.angle_gamma   90.00
#
_symmetry.space_group_name_H-M   'P 1'
#
loop_
_entity.id
_entity.type
_entity.pdbx_description
1 polymer ?
#
loop_
_entity_poly.entity_id
_entity_poly.type
_entity_poly.pdbx_seq_one_letter_code
_entity_poly.pdbx_strand_id
1 'polypeptide(L)'
;MQFGSAAEVFYFLALAAFAVYLFFKDRKKLPDVKTVLLSLAFLGLAFTPQILFDLRHDGILRGTISKFLFQEGSFKLSFWEIAKVRFPFYDDVFFSKLFHSTNFAKSFFAIVFGVFVVLKRKKILKDQKFVLIFILLLSPLIGMLFFQGNYGNVYDYYFTGYYLIFVVLFAATLGFYSKSFWGKALIVLFLALFLRDNFPSTRNYIVSGVDGPTTIAFGNQKQALDWIYQDAGGREFNTDVYVPPVIPYAYEYLFKWYGSTHYSYVPKVEQISLLYTLYEVDPPHPERLTAWLKRQETIGKVEKEERFGGIVVQKRKRHEIQN
;
A
#
# COMPACT_ATOMS: atom_id res chain seq x y z
N MET A 1 16.34 -7.26 -2.20
CA MET A 1 15.42 -8.29 -1.67
C MET A 1 14.02 -7.99 -2.18
N GLN A 2 13.39 -8.95 -2.87
CA GLN A 2 12.01 -8.83 -3.35
C GLN A 2 11.06 -9.24 -2.22
N PHE A 3 11.09 -8.47 -1.15
CA PHE A 3 9.98 -8.50 -0.22
C PHE A 3 8.97 -7.46 -0.71
N GLY A 4 7.69 -7.83 -0.77
CA GLY A 4 6.60 -6.90 -1.06
C GLY A 4 6.50 -5.80 -0.01
N SER A 5 7.05 -6.05 1.18
CA SER A 5 7.15 -5.10 2.29
C SER A 5 8.29 -5.42 3.25
N ALA A 6 8.72 -4.44 4.05
CA ALA A 6 9.79 -4.62 5.03
C ALA A 6 9.49 -5.70 6.09
N ALA A 7 8.21 -5.95 6.41
CA ALA A 7 7.82 -6.90 7.44
C ALA A 7 7.98 -8.38 7.02
N GLU A 8 8.00 -8.68 5.72
CA GLU A 8 8.06 -10.06 5.22
C GLU A 8 9.39 -10.76 5.50
N VAL A 9 10.46 -10.00 5.77
CA VAL A 9 11.73 -10.58 6.25
C VAL A 9 11.52 -11.39 7.54
N PHE A 10 10.50 -11.06 8.33
CA PHE A 10 10.18 -11.76 9.57
C PHE A 10 9.39 -13.06 9.35
N TYR A 11 9.19 -13.50 8.11
CA TYR A 11 8.78 -14.88 7.84
C TYR A 11 9.83 -15.89 8.30
N PHE A 12 11.13 -15.55 8.26
CA PHE A 12 12.17 -16.42 8.83
C PHE A 12 11.99 -16.60 10.35
N LEU A 13 11.59 -15.53 11.05
CA LEU A 13 11.28 -15.60 12.48
C LEU A 13 10.04 -16.48 12.72
N ALA A 14 9.01 -16.38 11.88
CA ALA A 14 7.85 -17.28 11.96
C ALA A 14 8.24 -18.74 11.76
N LEU A 15 9.06 -19.05 10.74
CA LEU A 15 9.54 -20.40 10.47
C LEU A 15 10.36 -20.95 11.64
N ALA A 16 11.27 -20.16 12.20
CA ALA A 16 12.05 -20.54 13.36
C ALA A 16 11.15 -20.81 14.58
N ALA A 17 10.23 -19.89 14.89
CA ALA A 17 9.29 -20.05 15.99
C ALA A 17 8.38 -21.28 15.81
N PHE A 18 7.94 -21.54 14.58
CA PHE A 18 7.13 -22.72 14.26
C PHE A 18 7.93 -24.02 14.35
N ALA A 19 9.19 -24.03 13.92
CA ALA A 19 10.08 -25.18 14.08
C ALA A 19 10.32 -25.49 15.57
N VAL A 20 10.57 -24.47 16.41
CA VAL A 20 10.68 -24.63 17.86
C VAL A 20 9.38 -25.19 18.44
N TYR A 21 8.22 -24.66 18.03
CA TYR A 21 6.92 -25.18 18.45
C TYR A 21 6.73 -26.67 18.09
N LEU A 22 7.04 -27.05 16.85
CA LEU A 22 6.94 -28.45 16.41
C LEU A 22 7.95 -29.34 17.13
N PHE A 23 9.16 -28.86 17.40
CA PHE A 23 10.17 -29.63 18.15
C PHE A 23 9.64 -30.09 19.51
N PHE A 24 8.96 -29.21 20.25
CA PHE A 24 8.41 -29.55 21.56
C PHE A 24 7.07 -30.30 21.50
N LYS A 25 6.26 -30.09 20.45
CA LYS A 25 4.91 -30.66 20.37
C LYS A 25 4.83 -31.97 19.59
N ASP A 26 5.52 -32.06 18.46
CA ASP A 26 5.42 -33.16 17.52
C ASP A 26 6.66 -33.19 16.59
N ARG A 27 7.80 -33.63 17.14
CA ARG A 27 9.09 -33.63 16.43
C ARG A 27 9.06 -34.39 15.10
N LYS A 28 8.14 -35.35 14.95
CA LYS A 28 7.96 -36.14 13.71
C LYS A 28 7.46 -35.32 12.53
N LYS A 29 6.86 -34.14 12.78
CA LYS A 29 6.41 -33.20 11.75
C LYS A 29 7.47 -32.22 11.29
N LEU A 30 8.66 -32.22 11.91
CA LEU A 30 9.76 -31.40 11.42
C LEU A 30 10.24 -31.94 10.06
N PRO A 31 10.62 -31.05 9.12
CA PRO A 31 11.23 -31.46 7.88
C PRO A 31 12.53 -32.22 8.14
N ASP A 32 12.82 -33.22 7.32
CA ASP A 32 14.12 -33.89 7.35
C ASP A 32 15.23 -32.96 6.83
N VAL A 33 16.49 -33.32 7.12
CA VAL A 33 17.66 -32.52 6.73
C VAL A 33 17.69 -32.32 5.21
N LYS A 34 17.30 -33.34 4.44
CA LYS A 34 17.22 -33.27 2.97
C LYS A 34 16.24 -32.18 2.52
N THR A 35 15.04 -32.12 3.10
CA THR A 35 14.02 -31.11 2.80
C THR A 35 14.50 -29.71 3.17
N VAL A 36 15.18 -29.56 4.32
CA VAL A 36 15.77 -28.27 4.74
C VAL A 36 16.83 -27.82 3.74
N LEU A 37 17.77 -28.69 3.36
CA LEU A 37 18.82 -28.37 2.39
C LEU A 37 18.25 -28.04 1.01
N LEU A 38 17.26 -28.79 0.53
CA LEU A 38 16.58 -28.49 -0.73
C LEU A 38 15.86 -27.15 -0.66
N SER A 39 15.16 -26.85 0.44
CA SER A 39 14.48 -25.56 0.62
C SER A 39 15.46 -24.39 0.61
N LEU A 40 16.62 -24.53 1.27
CA LEU A 40 17.68 -23.53 1.25
C LEU A 40 18.30 -23.38 -0.15
N ALA A 41 18.48 -24.48 -0.88
CA ALA A 41 18.96 -24.44 -2.27
C ALA A 41 17.98 -23.70 -3.17
N PHE A 42 16.68 -24.00 -3.11
CA PHE A 42 15.65 -23.29 -3.87
C PHE A 42 15.54 -21.82 -3.48
N LEU A 43 15.68 -21.49 -2.19
CA LEU A 43 15.72 -20.11 -1.73
C LEU A 43 16.93 -19.37 -2.31
N GLY A 44 18.12 -19.99 -2.29
CA GLY A 44 19.33 -19.44 -2.90
C GLY A 44 19.18 -19.25 -4.42
N LEU A 45 18.56 -20.21 -5.11
CA LEU A 45 18.23 -20.09 -6.53
C LEU A 45 17.29 -18.90 -6.80
N ALA A 46 16.25 -18.70 -5.98
CA ALA A 46 15.35 -17.57 -6.10
C ALA A 46 16.06 -16.21 -5.90
N PHE A 47 17.10 -16.16 -5.06
CA PHE A 47 17.93 -14.96 -4.88
C PHE A 47 19.05 -14.81 -5.92
N THR A 48 19.26 -15.78 -6.82
CA THR A 48 20.34 -15.74 -7.81
C THR A 48 20.35 -14.48 -8.66
N PRO A 49 19.23 -13.96 -9.19
CA PRO A 49 19.23 -12.71 -9.96
C PRO A 49 19.77 -11.52 -9.15
N GLN A 50 19.48 -11.44 -7.85
CA GLN A 50 19.96 -10.36 -6.98
C GLN A 50 21.44 -10.52 -6.64
N ILE A 51 21.89 -11.76 -6.42
CA ILE A 51 23.31 -12.05 -6.19
C ILE A 51 24.13 -11.69 -7.43
N LEU A 52 23.68 -12.12 -8.62
CA LEU A 52 24.34 -11.77 -9.89
C LEU A 52 24.31 -10.27 -10.14
N PHE A 53 23.20 -9.59 -9.85
CA PHE A 53 23.11 -8.14 -9.93
C PHE A 53 24.14 -7.47 -9.00
N ASP A 54 24.21 -7.88 -7.73
CA ASP A 54 25.13 -7.31 -6.76
C ASP A 54 26.60 -7.49 -7.20
N LEU A 55 26.95 -8.69 -7.66
CA LEU A 55 28.28 -9.00 -8.18
C LEU A 55 28.63 -8.17 -9.42
N ARG A 56 27.66 -7.94 -10.33
CA ARG A 56 27.86 -7.14 -11.54
C ARG A 56 28.00 -5.64 -11.25
N HIS A 57 27.46 -5.15 -10.14
CA HIS A 57 27.44 -3.73 -9.79
C HIS A 57 28.27 -3.45 -8.53
N ASP A 58 29.47 -4.05 -8.47
CA ASP A 58 30.50 -3.81 -7.44
C ASP A 58 30.06 -4.00 -5.98
N GLY A 59 28.99 -4.76 -5.76
CA GLY A 59 28.47 -5.00 -4.42
C GLY A 59 27.60 -3.88 -3.87
N ILE A 60 26.86 -3.15 -4.69
CA ILE A 60 25.99 -2.05 -4.24
C ILE A 60 24.96 -2.49 -3.17
N LEU A 61 24.39 -3.69 -3.27
CA LEU A 61 23.41 -4.20 -2.31
C LEU A 61 24.10 -4.62 -1.02
N ARG A 62 25.17 -5.42 -1.09
CA ARG A 62 25.93 -5.82 0.12
C ARG A 62 26.56 -4.61 0.82
N GLY A 63 27.02 -3.62 0.05
CA GLY A 63 27.55 -2.35 0.55
C GLY A 63 26.49 -1.57 1.30
N THR A 64 25.29 -1.45 0.73
CA THR A 64 24.15 -0.79 1.39
C THR A 64 23.73 -1.53 2.67
N ILE A 65 23.63 -2.86 2.64
CA ILE A 65 23.28 -3.67 3.82
C ILE A 65 24.35 -3.52 4.91
N SER A 66 25.63 -3.60 4.54
CA SER A 66 26.76 -3.43 5.47
C SER A 66 26.75 -2.03 6.09
N LYS A 67 26.57 -1.00 5.26
CA LYS A 67 26.44 0.38 5.72
C LYS A 67 25.29 0.54 6.71
N PHE A 68 24.12 0.01 6.38
CA PHE A 68 22.93 0.05 7.24
C PHE A 68 23.12 -0.72 8.57
N LEU A 69 23.74 -1.90 8.54
CA LEU A 69 23.88 -2.74 9.75
C LEU A 69 25.03 -2.30 10.66
N PHE A 70 26.13 -1.81 10.10
CA PHE A 70 27.39 -1.62 10.83
C PHE A 70 27.92 -0.19 10.85
N GLN A 71 27.55 0.67 9.90
CA GLN A 71 28.17 2.00 9.73
C GLN A 71 27.21 3.14 10.08
N GLU A 72 25.94 3.01 9.73
CA GLU A 72 24.92 4.01 10.05
C GLU A 72 24.38 3.76 11.46
N GLY A 73 24.88 4.55 12.42
CA GLY A 73 24.26 4.71 13.73
C GLY A 73 22.97 5.52 13.61
N SER A 74 21.94 4.98 12.96
CA SER A 74 20.63 5.64 12.90
C SER A 74 20.12 5.84 14.33
N PHE A 75 19.77 7.07 14.70
CA PHE A 75 19.28 7.47 16.03
C PHE A 75 18.41 6.37 16.67
N LYS A 76 18.98 5.68 17.66
CA LYS A 76 18.32 4.54 18.31
C LYS A 76 17.54 5.08 19.48
N LEU A 77 16.24 5.31 19.28
CA LEU A 77 15.30 5.26 20.40
C LEU A 77 15.61 3.98 21.20
N SER A 78 15.58 4.09 22.52
CA SER A 78 15.70 2.91 23.37
C SER A 78 14.58 1.91 23.03
N PHE A 79 14.82 0.63 23.31
CA PHE A 79 13.82 -0.42 23.05
C PHE A 79 12.45 -0.07 23.65
N TRP A 80 12.43 0.53 24.84
CA TRP A 80 11.20 0.94 25.52
C TRP A 80 10.50 2.12 24.86
N GLU A 81 11.24 3.07 24.30
CA GLU A 81 10.67 4.16 23.49
C GLU A 81 10.08 3.62 22.19
N ILE A 82 10.77 2.69 21.52
CA ILE A 82 10.23 2.01 20.35
C ILE A 82 8.95 1.25 20.72
N ALA A 83 8.95 0.47 21.80
CA ALA A 83 7.77 -0.27 22.24
C ALA A 83 6.58 0.65 22.55
N LYS A 84 6.81 1.79 23.21
CA LYS A 84 5.78 2.80 23.51
C LYS A 84 5.12 3.38 22.27
N VAL A 85 5.87 3.54 21.18
CA VAL A 85 5.33 4.03 19.90
C VAL A 85 4.70 2.90 19.08
N ARG A 86 5.33 1.72 19.07
CA ARG A 86 4.93 0.58 18.22
C ARG A 86 3.66 -0.11 18.68
N PHE A 87 3.46 -0.34 19.97
CA PHE A 87 2.26 -1.06 20.42
C PHE A 87 0.96 -0.30 20.12
N PRO A 88 0.83 1.01 20.40
CA PRO A 88 -0.33 1.78 19.99
C PRO A 88 -0.49 1.82 18.47
N PHE A 89 0.62 1.92 17.74
CA PHE A 89 0.59 1.88 16.28
C PHE A 89 0.08 0.53 15.76
N TYR A 90 0.52 -0.60 16.31
CA TYR A 90 0.01 -1.93 15.92
C TYR A 90 -1.47 -2.07 16.23
N ASP A 91 -1.92 -1.61 17.39
CA ASP A 91 -3.34 -1.60 17.74
C ASP A 91 -4.15 -0.84 16.68
N ASP A 92 -3.75 0.38 16.34
CA ASP A 92 -4.44 1.17 15.32
C ASP A 92 -4.36 0.53 13.92
N VAL A 93 -3.19 0.04 13.49
CA VAL A 93 -3.02 -0.60 12.18
C VAL A 93 -3.95 -1.80 11.99
N PHE A 94 -4.08 -2.66 13.00
CA PHE A 94 -4.89 -3.87 12.89
C PHE A 94 -6.37 -3.61 13.19
N PHE A 95 -6.70 -2.89 14.26
CA PHE A 95 -8.11 -2.65 14.62
C PHE A 95 -8.78 -1.61 13.72
N SER A 96 -8.02 -0.74 13.03
CA SER A 96 -8.58 0.11 11.95
C SER A 96 -9.15 -0.68 10.79
N LYS A 97 -8.75 -1.95 10.61
CA LYS A 97 -9.33 -2.83 9.58
C LYS A 97 -10.71 -3.37 9.96
N LEU A 98 -11.06 -3.29 11.25
CA LEU A 98 -12.39 -3.63 11.74
C LEU A 98 -13.26 -2.38 11.91
N PHE A 99 -12.68 -1.31 12.46
CA PHE A 99 -13.37 -0.04 12.70
C PHE A 99 -12.50 1.10 12.21
N HIS A 100 -12.86 1.74 11.10
CA HIS A 100 -12.12 2.86 10.55
C HIS A 100 -12.21 4.11 11.44
N SER A 101 -13.40 4.47 11.94
CA SER A 101 -13.63 5.77 12.59
C SER A 101 -13.91 5.73 14.11
N THR A 102 -14.44 4.63 14.64
CA THR A 102 -14.86 4.59 16.05
C THR A 102 -13.72 4.12 16.97
N ASN A 103 -12.92 5.05 17.49
CA ASN A 103 -11.81 4.76 18.43
C ASN A 103 -12.25 3.92 19.65
N PHE A 104 -13.43 4.21 20.20
CA PHE A 104 -13.99 3.41 21.30
C PHE A 104 -14.18 1.94 20.91
N ALA A 105 -14.70 1.66 19.71
CA ALA A 105 -14.91 0.30 19.24
C ALA A 105 -13.57 -0.42 18.99
N LYS A 106 -12.57 0.27 18.42
CA LYS A 106 -11.20 -0.25 18.27
C LYS A 106 -10.67 -0.73 19.62
N SER A 107 -10.58 0.17 20.61
CA SER A 107 -10.01 -0.15 21.92
C SER A 107 -10.82 -1.19 22.69
N PHE A 108 -12.15 -1.12 22.63
CA PHE A 108 -13.03 -2.11 23.27
C PHE A 108 -12.79 -3.51 22.69
N PHE A 109 -12.80 -3.66 21.37
CA PHE A 109 -12.59 -4.97 20.73
C PHE A 109 -11.14 -5.46 20.81
N ALA A 110 -10.16 -4.57 20.94
CA ALA A 110 -8.78 -4.94 21.25
C ALA A 110 -8.66 -5.59 22.63
N ILE A 111 -9.24 -4.97 23.65
CA ILE A 111 -9.27 -5.52 25.02
C ILE A 111 -10.02 -6.85 25.04
N VAL A 112 -11.22 -6.91 24.43
CA VAL A 112 -12.02 -8.14 24.35
C VAL A 112 -11.24 -9.27 23.67
N PHE A 113 -10.58 -8.98 22.54
CA PHE A 113 -9.75 -9.96 21.83
C PHE A 113 -8.61 -10.48 22.72
N GLY A 114 -7.85 -9.58 23.36
CA GLY A 114 -6.77 -9.95 24.28
C GLY A 114 -7.26 -10.82 25.44
N VAL A 115 -8.33 -10.42 26.11
CA VAL A 115 -8.96 -11.17 27.21
C VAL A 115 -9.42 -12.55 26.73
N PHE A 116 -10.04 -12.64 25.57
CA PHE A 116 -10.56 -13.92 25.04
C PHE A 116 -9.43 -14.89 24.69
N VAL A 117 -8.34 -14.39 24.10
CA VAL A 117 -7.14 -15.20 23.85
C VAL A 117 -6.57 -15.74 25.16
N VAL A 118 -6.45 -14.90 26.19
CA VAL A 118 -5.92 -15.32 27.52
C VAL A 118 -6.84 -16.35 28.18
N LEU A 119 -8.15 -16.14 28.18
CA LEU A 119 -9.13 -17.04 28.78
C LEU A 119 -9.21 -18.41 28.08
N LYS A 120 -9.00 -18.46 26.76
CA LYS A 120 -8.96 -19.73 25.97
C LYS A 120 -7.56 -20.24 25.68
N ARG A 121 -6.51 -19.71 26.31
CA ARG A 121 -5.10 -20.09 26.04
C ARG A 121 -4.86 -21.59 25.98
N LYS A 122 -5.44 -22.38 26.90
CA LYS A 122 -5.28 -23.85 26.94
C LYS A 122 -5.85 -24.54 25.70
N LYS A 123 -6.97 -24.05 25.17
CA LYS A 123 -7.61 -24.59 23.96
C LYS A 123 -6.87 -24.12 22.71
N ILE A 124 -6.51 -22.84 22.67
CA ILE A 124 -5.73 -22.21 21.60
C ILE A 124 -4.40 -22.92 21.38
N LEU A 125 -3.61 -23.17 22.44
CA LEU A 125 -2.30 -23.84 22.32
C LEU A 125 -2.41 -25.30 21.83
N LYS A 126 -3.57 -25.94 22.00
CA LYS A 126 -3.85 -27.28 21.48
C LYS A 126 -4.17 -27.26 19.98
N ASP A 127 -4.85 -26.22 19.49
CA ASP A 127 -5.19 -26.06 18.08
C ASP A 127 -3.96 -25.64 17.24
N GLN A 128 -3.45 -26.57 16.44
CA GLN A 128 -2.26 -26.34 15.62
C GLN A 128 -2.47 -25.24 14.57
N LYS A 129 -3.69 -25.11 14.01
CA LYS A 129 -4.00 -24.12 12.98
C LYS A 129 -4.00 -22.72 13.57
N PHE A 130 -4.61 -22.57 14.75
CA PHE A 130 -4.62 -21.29 15.46
C PHE A 130 -3.20 -20.86 15.82
N VAL A 131 -2.39 -21.76 16.39
CA VAL A 131 -1.00 -21.44 16.75
C VAL A 131 -0.18 -21.02 15.54
N LEU A 132 -0.33 -21.69 14.40
CA LEU A 132 0.37 -21.32 13.17
C LEU A 132 0.02 -19.89 12.72
N ILE A 133 -1.27 -19.56 12.63
CA ILE A 133 -1.74 -18.22 12.25
C ILE A 133 -1.27 -17.17 13.27
N PHE A 134 -1.29 -17.52 14.57
CA PHE A 134 -0.81 -16.64 15.63
C PHE A 134 0.70 -16.35 15.52
N ILE A 135 1.52 -17.37 15.24
CA ILE A 135 2.96 -17.20 15.01
C ILE A 135 3.22 -16.35 13.78
N LEU A 136 2.48 -16.58 12.69
CA LEU A 136 2.60 -15.81 11.45
C LEU A 136 2.26 -14.33 11.65
N LEU A 137 1.26 -14.02 12.48
CA LEU A 137 0.93 -12.63 12.82
C LEU A 137 1.94 -12.01 13.78
N LEU A 138 2.41 -12.78 14.78
CA LEU A 138 3.27 -12.24 15.83
C LEU A 138 4.70 -12.01 15.35
N SER A 139 5.18 -12.76 14.35
CA SER A 139 6.55 -12.63 13.85
C SER A 139 6.87 -11.24 13.29
N PRO A 140 6.08 -10.60 12.40
CA PRO A 140 6.35 -9.24 11.98
C PRO A 140 6.17 -8.25 13.13
N LEU A 141 5.21 -8.46 14.04
CA LEU A 141 4.99 -7.55 15.16
C LEU A 141 6.22 -7.47 16.08
N ILE A 142 6.79 -8.63 16.43
CA ILE A 142 8.01 -8.71 17.23
C ILE A 142 9.20 -8.20 16.42
N GLY A 143 9.34 -8.64 15.17
CA GLY A 143 10.46 -8.25 14.32
C GLY A 143 10.56 -6.74 14.11
N MET A 144 9.41 -6.09 13.90
CA MET A 144 9.32 -4.65 13.67
C MET A 144 9.56 -3.79 14.93
N LEU A 145 9.68 -4.40 16.12
CA LEU A 145 10.23 -3.72 17.31
C LEU A 145 11.74 -3.49 17.18
N PHE A 146 12.43 -4.27 16.35
CA PHE A 146 13.87 -4.15 16.09
C PHE A 146 14.17 -3.51 14.74
N PHE A 147 13.15 -3.18 13.96
CA PHE A 147 13.31 -2.55 12.65
C PHE A 147 13.77 -1.10 12.80
N GLN A 148 14.91 -0.79 12.18
CA GLN A 148 15.54 0.54 12.18
C GLN A 148 15.63 1.18 10.78
N GLY A 149 15.08 0.52 9.76
CA GLY A 149 15.05 1.06 8.40
C GLY A 149 14.24 2.36 8.34
N ASN A 150 14.54 3.20 7.34
CA ASN A 150 13.83 4.46 7.10
C ASN A 150 13.73 5.36 8.36
N TYR A 151 14.86 5.58 9.03
CA TYR A 151 14.96 6.37 10.28
C TYR A 151 14.10 5.82 11.43
N GLY A 152 13.85 4.50 11.44
CA GLY A 152 12.97 3.86 12.41
C GLY A 152 11.48 4.14 12.17
N ASN A 153 11.08 4.69 11.02
CA ASN A 153 9.67 4.79 10.68
C ASN A 153 9.13 3.45 10.21
N VAL A 154 7.92 3.13 10.67
CA VAL A 154 7.18 1.94 10.24
C VAL A 154 5.84 2.40 9.75
N TYR A 155 5.49 1.97 8.54
CA TYR A 155 4.24 2.32 7.91
C TYR A 155 3.27 1.16 7.94
N ASP A 156 1.98 1.48 7.92
CA ASP A 156 0.90 0.50 7.96
C ASP A 156 0.98 -0.46 6.78
N TYR A 157 1.31 0.03 5.58
CA TYR A 157 1.43 -0.79 4.37
C TYR A 157 2.50 -1.88 4.48
N TYR A 158 3.43 -1.80 5.43
CA TYR A 158 4.33 -2.91 5.74
C TYR A 158 3.60 -4.15 6.26
N PHE A 159 2.38 -4.01 6.78
CA PHE A 159 1.56 -5.10 7.32
C PHE A 159 0.47 -5.57 6.36
N THR A 160 0.46 -5.14 5.10
CA THR A 160 -0.60 -5.46 4.13
C THR A 160 -0.84 -6.97 3.98
N GLY A 161 0.24 -7.77 3.97
CA GLY A 161 0.16 -9.23 3.92
C GLY A 161 -0.40 -9.90 5.19
N TYR A 162 -0.58 -9.16 6.28
CA TYR A 162 -0.98 -9.67 7.59
C TYR A 162 -2.38 -9.25 8.02
N TYR A 163 -3.03 -8.32 7.31
CA TYR A 163 -4.39 -7.89 7.63
C TYR A 163 -5.39 -9.05 7.61
N LEU A 164 -5.35 -9.89 6.57
CA LEU A 164 -6.21 -11.06 6.49
C LEU A 164 -5.92 -12.06 7.62
N ILE A 165 -4.64 -12.27 7.94
CA ILE A 165 -4.21 -13.16 9.03
C ILE A 165 -4.82 -12.69 10.35
N PHE A 166 -4.75 -11.38 10.62
CA PHE A 166 -5.38 -10.78 11.79
C PHE A 166 -6.91 -10.95 11.80
N VAL A 167 -7.60 -10.65 10.69
CA VAL A 167 -9.06 -10.78 10.62
C VAL A 167 -9.50 -12.23 10.86
N VAL A 168 -8.81 -13.21 10.26
CA VAL A 168 -9.10 -14.64 10.49
C VAL A 168 -8.85 -15.03 11.95
N LEU A 169 -7.76 -14.56 12.56
CA LEU A 169 -7.45 -14.82 13.95
C LEU A 169 -8.48 -14.19 14.91
N PHE A 170 -8.90 -12.96 14.62
CA PHE A 170 -9.95 -12.26 15.36
C PHE A 170 -11.29 -13.01 15.29
N ALA A 171 -11.70 -13.41 14.09
CA ALA A 171 -12.90 -14.20 13.87
C ALA A 171 -12.85 -15.57 14.56
N ALA A 172 -11.70 -16.28 14.48
CA ALA A 172 -11.51 -17.55 15.16
C ALA A 172 -11.63 -17.43 16.69
N THR A 173 -11.06 -16.36 17.25
CA THR A 173 -11.17 -16.05 18.68
C THR A 173 -12.63 -15.82 19.10
N LEU A 174 -13.40 -15.02 18.35
CA LEU A 174 -14.85 -14.87 18.61
C LEU A 174 -15.61 -16.18 18.44
N GLY A 175 -15.22 -17.00 17.45
CA GLY A 175 -15.79 -18.32 17.17
C GLY A 175 -15.75 -19.26 18.38
N PHE A 176 -14.70 -19.19 19.22
CA PHE A 176 -14.62 -19.99 20.44
C PHE A 176 -15.71 -19.68 21.48
N TYR A 177 -16.33 -18.50 21.39
CA TYR A 177 -17.36 -18.01 22.31
C TYR A 177 -18.77 -18.01 21.70
N SER A 178 -18.89 -18.19 20.38
CA SER A 178 -20.16 -18.17 19.63
C SER A 178 -21.28 -19.10 20.16
N LYS A 179 -20.93 -20.14 20.94
CA LYS A 179 -21.91 -21.08 21.50
C LYS A 179 -22.63 -20.54 22.76
N SER A 180 -22.02 -19.62 23.51
CA SER A 180 -22.64 -19.07 24.72
C SER A 180 -23.55 -17.88 24.40
N PHE A 181 -24.56 -17.62 25.25
CA PHE A 181 -25.43 -16.46 25.11
C PHE A 181 -24.64 -15.15 25.04
N TRP A 182 -23.70 -14.94 25.98
CA TRP A 182 -22.85 -13.75 26.02
C TRP A 182 -21.94 -13.62 24.79
N GLY A 183 -21.43 -14.74 24.26
CA GLY A 183 -20.64 -14.71 23.03
C GLY A 183 -21.46 -14.32 21.81
N LYS A 184 -22.70 -14.81 21.70
CA LYS A 184 -23.65 -14.37 20.65
C LYS A 184 -23.99 -12.90 20.78
N ALA A 185 -24.30 -12.43 21.99
CA ALA A 185 -24.59 -11.02 22.25
C ALA A 185 -23.41 -10.12 21.85
N LEU A 186 -22.18 -10.52 22.16
CA LEU A 186 -20.97 -9.80 21.76
C LEU A 186 -20.75 -9.81 20.24
N ILE A 187 -21.04 -10.92 19.54
CA ILE A 187 -20.96 -10.98 18.07
C ILE A 187 -22.01 -10.05 17.44
N VAL A 188 -23.23 -10.01 17.97
CA VAL A 188 -24.27 -9.08 17.52
C VAL A 188 -23.84 -7.63 17.73
N LEU A 189 -23.28 -7.32 18.91
CA LEU A 189 -22.72 -6.00 19.20
C LEU A 189 -21.58 -5.64 18.23
N PHE A 190 -20.68 -6.58 17.96
CA PHE A 190 -19.61 -6.41 16.97
C PHE A 190 -20.17 -6.07 15.60
N LEU A 191 -21.11 -6.88 15.08
CA LEU A 191 -21.70 -6.67 13.77
C LEU A 191 -22.45 -5.33 13.69
N ALA A 192 -23.19 -4.96 14.73
CA ALA A 192 -23.91 -3.68 14.78
C ALA A 192 -22.94 -2.49 14.71
N LEU A 193 -21.88 -2.51 15.52
CA LEU A 193 -20.86 -1.44 15.50
C LEU A 193 -20.05 -1.45 14.20
N PHE A 194 -19.71 -2.63 13.68
CA PHE A 194 -18.95 -2.79 12.44
C PHE A 194 -19.73 -2.21 11.26
N LEU A 195 -21.01 -2.57 11.13
CA LEU A 195 -21.88 -2.05 10.09
C LEU A 195 -22.09 -0.55 10.25
N ARG A 196 -22.34 -0.05 11.47
CA ARG A 196 -22.48 1.39 11.72
C ARG A 196 -21.25 2.18 11.26
N ASP A 197 -20.05 1.66 11.52
CA ASP A 197 -18.79 2.35 11.23
C ASP A 197 -18.40 2.25 9.75
N ASN A 198 -18.57 1.07 9.14
CA ASN A 198 -18.09 0.83 7.77
C ASN A 198 -19.15 1.11 6.69
N PHE A 199 -20.44 0.85 6.96
CA PHE A 199 -21.48 0.94 5.93
C PHE A 199 -21.60 2.33 5.29
N PRO A 200 -21.59 3.46 6.03
CA PRO A 200 -21.67 4.77 5.40
C PRO A 200 -20.50 5.05 4.46
N SER A 201 -19.27 4.74 4.90
CA SER A 201 -18.05 4.93 4.11
C SER A 201 -18.04 4.03 2.87
N THR A 202 -18.38 2.75 3.01
CA THR A 202 -18.47 1.81 1.90
C THR A 202 -19.57 2.20 0.92
N ARG A 203 -20.76 2.58 1.42
CA ARG A 203 -21.86 3.05 0.58
C ARG A 203 -21.41 4.28 -0.21
N ASN A 204 -20.85 5.29 0.45
CA ASN A 204 -20.38 6.51 -0.20
C ASN A 204 -19.30 6.20 -1.24
N TYR A 205 -18.33 5.32 -0.93
CA TYR A 205 -17.33 4.89 -1.90
C TYR A 205 -17.95 4.27 -3.16
N ILE A 206 -19.03 3.50 -3.02
CA ILE A 206 -19.72 2.83 -4.14
C ILE A 206 -20.63 3.80 -4.92
N VAL A 207 -21.30 4.75 -4.25
CA VAL A 207 -22.38 5.55 -4.86
C VAL A 207 -22.01 7.00 -5.17
N SER A 208 -20.97 7.58 -4.58
CA SER A 208 -20.68 9.02 -4.66
C SER A 208 -20.21 9.51 -6.04
N GLY A 209 -20.20 8.65 -7.06
CA GLY A 209 -19.73 9.00 -8.41
C GLY A 209 -18.25 9.41 -8.42
N VAL A 210 -17.79 9.92 -9.56
CA VAL A 210 -16.39 10.35 -9.75
C VAL A 210 -16.24 11.82 -10.12
N ASP A 211 -17.34 12.55 -10.29
CA ASP A 211 -17.34 13.92 -10.85
C ASP A 211 -17.15 15.03 -9.80
N GLY A 212 -16.68 14.68 -8.59
CA GLY A 212 -16.37 15.67 -7.57
C GLY A 212 -15.30 16.66 -8.05
N PRO A 213 -15.35 17.95 -7.63
CA PRO A 213 -14.47 19.01 -8.14
C PRO A 213 -12.99 18.79 -7.81
N THR A 214 -12.70 17.91 -6.86
CA THR A 214 -11.33 17.50 -6.49
C THR A 214 -11.08 16.02 -6.74
N THR A 215 -12.02 15.33 -7.39
CA THR A 215 -11.94 13.89 -7.60
C THR A 215 -11.11 13.61 -8.84
N ILE A 216 -10.01 12.90 -8.64
CA ILE A 216 -9.20 12.32 -9.70
C ILE A 216 -9.51 10.83 -9.73
N ALA A 217 -10.17 10.40 -10.80
CA ALA A 217 -10.52 9.01 -11.01
C ALA A 217 -10.22 8.60 -12.45
N PHE A 218 -9.98 7.31 -12.65
CA PHE A 218 -9.70 6.75 -13.97
C PHE A 218 -10.81 7.06 -14.99
N GLY A 219 -12.07 7.17 -14.55
CA GLY A 219 -13.18 7.63 -15.39
C GLY A 219 -12.94 9.03 -15.97
N ASN A 220 -12.63 9.99 -15.10
CA ASN A 220 -12.35 11.39 -15.46
C ASN A 220 -11.11 11.50 -16.35
N GLN A 221 -10.08 10.69 -16.07
CA GLN A 221 -8.86 10.65 -16.88
C GLN A 221 -9.16 10.21 -18.31
N LYS A 222 -10.03 9.21 -18.49
CA LYS A 222 -10.48 8.80 -19.84
C LYS A 222 -11.31 9.88 -20.53
N GLN A 223 -12.24 10.52 -19.82
CA GLN A 223 -13.01 11.63 -20.40
C GLN A 223 -12.11 12.78 -20.88
N ALA A 224 -11.08 13.12 -20.09
CA ALA A 224 -10.06 14.10 -20.46
C ALA A 224 -9.31 13.69 -21.74
N LEU A 225 -8.90 12.42 -21.85
CA LEU A 225 -8.24 11.90 -23.04
C LEU A 225 -9.19 11.87 -24.24
N ASP A 226 -10.42 11.39 -24.07
CA ASP A 226 -11.45 11.35 -25.11
C ASP A 226 -11.69 12.74 -25.69
N TRP A 227 -11.80 13.75 -24.83
CA TRP A 227 -11.95 15.14 -25.28
C TRP A 227 -10.76 15.61 -26.12
N ILE A 228 -9.52 15.31 -25.71
CA ILE A 228 -8.31 15.65 -26.47
C ILE A 228 -8.34 14.98 -27.85
N TYR A 229 -8.56 13.67 -27.89
CA TYR A 229 -8.51 12.92 -29.14
C TYR A 229 -9.65 13.30 -30.09
N GLN A 230 -10.86 13.50 -29.56
CA GLN A 230 -12.02 13.96 -30.34
C GLN A 230 -11.81 15.37 -30.90
N ASP A 231 -11.27 16.31 -30.11
CA ASP A 231 -10.95 17.66 -30.61
C ASP A 231 -9.78 17.64 -31.60
N ALA A 232 -8.78 16.79 -31.40
CA ALA A 232 -7.64 16.64 -32.31
C ALA A 232 -8.09 16.08 -33.67
N GLY A 233 -9.06 15.16 -33.69
CA GLY A 233 -9.67 14.65 -34.92
C GLY A 233 -8.66 14.02 -35.88
N GLY A 234 -7.69 13.26 -35.36
CA GLY A 234 -6.60 12.65 -36.14
C GLY A 234 -5.40 13.55 -36.42
N ARG A 235 -5.44 14.84 -36.05
CA ARG A 235 -4.28 15.74 -36.20
C ARG A 235 -3.19 15.40 -35.21
N GLU A 236 -1.94 15.64 -35.61
CA GLU A 236 -0.81 15.55 -34.71
C GLU A 236 -0.86 16.68 -33.65
N PHE A 237 -0.48 16.36 -32.42
CA PHE A 237 -0.54 17.28 -31.29
C PHE A 237 0.54 16.96 -30.25
N ASN A 238 0.84 17.95 -29.41
CA ASN A 238 1.63 17.75 -28.19
C ASN A 238 0.77 17.78 -26.94
N THR A 239 1.31 17.22 -25.86
CA THR A 239 0.74 17.29 -24.52
C THR A 239 1.76 17.81 -23.52
N ASP A 240 1.35 18.69 -22.61
CA ASP A 240 2.09 19.01 -21.37
C ASP A 240 1.17 18.75 -20.18
N VAL A 241 1.63 17.92 -19.25
CA VAL A 241 0.79 17.37 -18.18
C VAL A 241 1.33 17.74 -16.82
N TYR A 242 0.44 18.19 -15.93
CA TYR A 242 0.71 18.38 -14.52
C TYR A 242 -0.10 17.41 -13.66
N VAL A 243 0.60 16.64 -12.83
CA VAL A 243 0.00 15.79 -11.78
C VAL A 243 0.82 15.93 -10.51
N PRO A 244 0.28 15.79 -9.30
CA PRO A 244 1.08 15.59 -8.09
C PRO A 244 1.45 14.09 -7.97
N PRO A 245 2.73 13.65 -7.95
CA PRO A 245 4.00 14.39 -7.76
C PRO A 245 4.80 14.65 -9.06
N VAL A 246 4.46 15.71 -9.78
CA VAL A 246 5.03 16.39 -10.98
C VAL A 246 5.45 15.52 -12.19
N ILE A 247 5.59 14.21 -12.05
CA ILE A 247 6.02 13.30 -13.10
C ILE A 247 4.80 12.58 -13.69
N PRO A 248 4.43 12.84 -14.96
CA PRO A 248 3.15 12.41 -15.51
C PRO A 248 3.16 10.99 -16.08
N TYR A 249 3.88 10.04 -15.47
CA TYR A 249 3.99 8.65 -15.97
C TYR A 249 2.62 7.99 -16.20
N ALA A 250 1.65 8.29 -15.34
CA ALA A 250 0.29 7.79 -15.50
C ALA A 250 -0.32 8.25 -16.83
N TYR A 251 -0.24 9.54 -17.17
CA TYR A 251 -0.78 10.05 -18.42
C TYR A 251 0.05 9.67 -19.63
N GLU A 252 1.38 9.60 -19.54
CA GLU A 252 2.22 9.07 -20.62
C GLU A 252 1.81 7.64 -20.99
N TYR A 253 1.58 6.81 -19.98
CA TYR A 253 1.04 5.47 -20.17
C TYR A 253 -0.37 5.50 -20.77
N LEU A 254 -1.27 6.34 -20.27
CA LEU A 254 -2.63 6.44 -20.79
C LEU A 254 -2.65 6.91 -22.26
N PHE A 255 -1.90 7.95 -22.63
CA PHE A 255 -1.80 8.37 -24.02
C PHE A 255 -1.27 7.24 -24.91
N LYS A 256 -0.26 6.50 -24.44
CA LYS A 256 0.30 5.37 -25.18
C LYS A 256 -0.69 4.22 -25.32
N TRP A 257 -1.26 3.73 -24.23
CA TRP A 257 -2.15 2.56 -24.22
C TRP A 257 -3.55 2.92 -24.73
N TYR A 258 -4.22 3.88 -24.12
CA TYR A 258 -5.60 4.25 -24.46
C TYR A 258 -5.67 4.88 -25.85
N GLY A 259 -4.76 5.80 -26.16
CA GLY A 259 -4.66 6.44 -27.48
C GLY A 259 -4.44 5.45 -28.62
N SER A 260 -3.45 4.55 -28.49
CA SER A 260 -3.17 3.55 -29.53
C SER A 260 -4.33 2.56 -29.72
N THR A 261 -5.00 2.17 -28.63
CA THR A 261 -6.07 1.16 -28.69
C THR A 261 -7.42 1.71 -29.17
N HIS A 262 -7.77 2.94 -28.82
CA HIS A 262 -9.10 3.52 -29.13
C HIS A 262 -9.07 4.52 -30.30
N TYR A 263 -7.93 5.19 -30.52
CA TYR A 263 -7.80 6.25 -31.51
C TYR A 263 -6.74 5.97 -32.58
N SER A 264 -5.87 4.97 -32.38
CA SER A 264 -4.81 4.56 -33.33
C SER A 264 -3.70 5.59 -33.57
N TYR A 265 -3.58 6.63 -32.73
CA TYR A 265 -2.44 7.56 -32.73
C TYR A 265 -2.13 8.06 -31.31
N VAL A 266 -0.97 8.67 -31.14
CA VAL A 266 -0.44 9.16 -29.85
C VAL A 266 0.15 10.57 -30.02
N PRO A 267 0.32 11.35 -28.93
CA PRO A 267 0.97 12.65 -28.98
C PRO A 267 2.40 12.54 -29.54
N LYS A 268 2.84 13.58 -30.24
CA LYS A 268 4.20 13.68 -30.80
C LYS A 268 5.16 14.30 -29.81
N VAL A 269 6.43 13.92 -29.94
CA VAL A 269 7.54 14.47 -29.14
C VAL A 269 8.07 15.75 -29.77
N GLU A 270 8.03 15.83 -31.10
CA GLU A 270 8.42 17.02 -31.86
C GLU A 270 7.50 18.20 -31.54
N GLN A 271 8.03 19.42 -31.55
CA GLN A 271 7.23 20.60 -31.23
C GLN A 271 6.24 20.93 -32.35
N ILE A 272 4.94 20.81 -32.04
CA ILE A 272 3.82 21.04 -32.94
C ILE A 272 2.96 22.20 -32.41
N SER A 273 2.33 22.95 -33.32
CA SER A 273 1.52 24.12 -33.00
C SER A 273 0.32 23.81 -32.07
N LEU A 274 -0.35 22.67 -32.31
CA LEU A 274 -1.47 22.20 -31.49
C LEU A 274 -0.95 21.60 -30.18
N LEU A 275 -1.18 22.32 -29.09
CA LEU A 275 -0.81 21.91 -27.74
C LEU A 275 -2.06 21.67 -26.91
N TYR A 276 -2.14 20.51 -26.26
CA TYR A 276 -3.06 20.27 -25.17
C TYR A 276 -2.32 20.29 -23.84
N THR A 277 -2.84 21.03 -22.88
CA THR A 277 -2.37 20.97 -21.50
C THR A 277 -3.40 20.24 -20.66
N LEU A 278 -2.95 19.33 -19.80
CA LEU A 278 -3.81 18.60 -18.88
C LEU A 278 -3.25 18.77 -17.47
N TYR A 279 -4.09 19.13 -16.51
CA TYR A 279 -3.65 19.23 -15.13
C TYR A 279 -4.68 18.75 -14.12
N GLU A 280 -4.17 18.12 -13.06
CA GLU A 280 -4.94 17.76 -11.88
C GLU A 280 -4.90 18.87 -10.84
N VAL A 281 -5.98 19.06 -10.08
CA VAL A 281 -5.95 19.93 -8.91
C VAL A 281 -4.94 19.43 -7.88
N ASP A 282 -4.28 20.36 -7.19
CA ASP A 282 -3.32 20.07 -6.12
C ASP A 282 -3.70 20.81 -4.83
N PRO A 283 -4.79 20.40 -4.13
CA PRO A 283 -5.22 21.08 -2.91
C PRO A 283 -4.14 21.15 -1.80
N PRO A 284 -3.29 20.11 -1.59
CA PRO A 284 -2.21 20.19 -0.60
C PRO A 284 -1.11 21.19 -0.96
N HIS A 285 -0.85 21.41 -2.25
CA HIS A 285 0.25 22.25 -2.75
C HIS A 285 -0.18 23.13 -3.95
N PRO A 286 -1.13 24.05 -3.78
CA PRO A 286 -1.71 24.84 -4.88
C PRO A 286 -0.68 25.75 -5.56
N GLU A 287 0.40 26.11 -4.86
CA GLU A 287 1.49 26.93 -5.39
C GLU A 287 2.20 26.26 -6.58
N ARG A 288 2.27 24.93 -6.60
CA ARG A 288 2.96 24.17 -7.65
C ARG A 288 2.20 24.20 -8.96
N LEU A 289 0.89 23.96 -8.90
CA LEU A 289 0.01 24.09 -10.04
C LEU A 289 0.00 25.53 -10.55
N THR A 290 -0.04 26.52 -9.65
CA THR A 290 0.01 27.94 -10.02
C THR A 290 1.29 28.29 -10.78
N ALA A 291 2.45 27.82 -10.29
CA ALA A 291 3.72 28.01 -10.96
C ALA A 291 3.77 27.34 -12.34
N TRP A 292 3.22 26.12 -12.47
CA TRP A 292 3.12 25.42 -13.74
C TRP A 292 2.20 26.18 -14.72
N LEU A 293 1.04 26.65 -14.29
CA LEU A 293 0.11 27.44 -15.12
C LEU A 293 0.76 28.73 -15.63
N LYS A 294 1.49 29.45 -14.77
CA LYS A 294 2.24 30.66 -15.15
C LYS A 294 3.28 30.36 -16.23
N ARG A 295 3.95 29.20 -16.19
CA ARG A 295 4.84 28.75 -17.27
C ARG A 295 4.07 28.46 -18.55
N GLN A 296 2.90 27.84 -18.47
CA GLN A 296 2.10 27.56 -19.68
C GLN A 296 1.62 28.84 -20.38
N GLU A 297 1.37 29.93 -19.64
CA GLU A 297 1.02 31.24 -20.21
C GLU A 297 2.10 31.78 -21.16
N THR A 298 3.38 31.50 -20.87
CA THR A 298 4.50 31.91 -21.75
C THR A 298 4.67 31.00 -22.97
N ILE A 299 3.98 29.85 -23.00
CA ILE A 299 4.08 28.87 -24.10
C ILE A 299 2.93 29.06 -25.10
N GLY A 300 1.71 29.33 -24.62
CA GLY A 300 0.57 29.51 -25.50
C GLY A 300 -0.67 30.02 -24.80
N LYS A 301 -1.60 30.55 -25.60
CA LYS A 301 -2.89 31.07 -25.17
C LYS A 301 -3.95 29.97 -25.17
N VAL A 302 -4.77 29.91 -24.12
CA VAL A 302 -5.91 29.00 -24.02
C VAL A 302 -6.97 29.38 -25.06
N GLU A 303 -7.40 28.42 -25.87
CA GLU A 303 -8.50 28.56 -26.84
C GLU A 303 -9.79 27.92 -26.33
N LYS A 304 -9.66 26.76 -25.67
CA LYS A 304 -10.79 26.01 -25.12
C LYS A 304 -10.36 25.33 -23.82
N GLU A 305 -11.26 25.24 -22.86
CA GLU A 305 -11.06 24.56 -21.59
C GLU A 305 -12.25 23.67 -21.28
N GLU A 306 -11.99 22.49 -20.73
CA GLU A 306 -13.01 21.56 -20.24
C GLU A 306 -12.56 20.97 -18.90
N ARG A 307 -13.53 20.63 -18.04
CA ARG A 307 -13.28 20.08 -16.70
C ARG A 307 -13.97 18.74 -16.53
N PHE A 308 -13.22 17.77 -16.01
CA PHE A 308 -13.69 16.43 -15.66
C PHE A 308 -13.30 16.13 -14.21
N GLY A 309 -14.22 16.43 -13.29
CA GLY A 309 -13.94 16.41 -11.85
C GLY A 309 -12.78 17.33 -11.47
N GLY A 310 -11.74 16.76 -10.86
CA GLY A 310 -10.49 17.45 -10.52
C GLY A 310 -9.48 17.62 -11.66
N ILE A 311 -9.82 17.22 -12.88
CA ILE A 311 -8.93 17.32 -14.06
C ILE A 311 -9.41 18.45 -14.95
N VAL A 312 -8.49 19.29 -15.41
CA VAL A 312 -8.76 20.32 -16.41
C VAL A 312 -7.91 20.04 -17.65
N VAL A 313 -8.54 20.14 -18.80
CA VAL A 313 -7.89 20.04 -20.10
C VAL A 313 -8.06 21.35 -20.84
N GLN A 314 -6.97 21.87 -21.39
CA GLN A 314 -7.01 23.07 -22.22
C GLN A 314 -6.39 22.77 -23.59
N LYS A 315 -7.06 23.25 -24.63
CA LYS A 315 -6.46 23.42 -25.95
C LYS A 315 -5.77 24.77 -25.97
N ARG A 316 -4.50 24.78 -26.40
CA ARG A 316 -3.69 25.99 -26.47
C ARG A 316 -3.13 26.18 -27.86
N LYS A 317 -3.12 27.44 -28.30
CA LYS A 317 -2.35 27.89 -29.45
C LYS A 317 -1.02 28.41 -28.95
N ARG A 318 0.08 27.79 -29.39
CA ARG A 318 1.43 28.25 -29.03
C ARG A 318 1.66 29.68 -29.54
N HIS A 319 2.40 30.46 -28.76
CA HIS A 319 2.92 31.74 -29.25
C HIS A 319 3.90 31.47 -30.39
N GLU A 320 3.95 32.37 -31.38
CA GLU A 320 4.93 32.25 -32.46
C GLU A 320 6.34 32.26 -31.86
N ILE A 321 7.17 31.31 -32.29
CA ILE A 321 8.57 31.27 -31.90
C ILE A 321 9.21 32.48 -32.57
N GLN A 322 9.49 33.54 -31.80
CA GLN A 322 10.43 34.56 -32.23
C GLN A 322 11.80 33.89 -32.26
N ASN A 323 12.24 33.52 -33.46
CA ASN A 323 13.58 32.98 -33.72
C ASN A 323 14.67 34.02 -33.40
#